data_AF-A0A1W6GWH0-F1
#
_entry.id   AF-A0A1W6GWH0-F1
#
_cell.length_a   1.000
_cell.length_b   1.000
_cell.length_c   1.000
_cell.angle_alpha   90.00
_cell.angle_beta   90.00
_cell.angle_gamma   90.00
#
_symmetry.space_group_name_H-M   'P 1'
#
loop_
_entity.id
_entity.type
_entity.pdbx_description
1 polymer ?
#
loop_
_entity_poly.entity_id
_entity_poly.type
_entity_poly.pdbx_seq_one_letter_code
_entity_poly.pdbx_strand_id
1 'polypeptide(L)'
;MNFFCVSILIGFLMVVAVSGAPKTFEENVATLKKVDLKAVLQNTRIMRAYVDCVVHNTHCTPESTALKESWKEGLDQGCADPCDEEAKKRVQIIAKYVYTEQPEWYKEIIEALDKDKKI
;
A
#
# COMPACT_ATOMS: atom_id res chain seq x y z
N MET A 1 -43.08 9.22 -13.18
CA MET A 1 -41.85 8.56 -13.68
C MET A 1 -40.65 9.31 -13.14
N ASN A 2 -40.27 9.08 -11.88
CA ASN A 2 -39.18 9.78 -11.16
C ASN A 2 -38.85 9.09 -9.82
N PHE A 3 -39.76 8.28 -9.26
CA PHE A 3 -39.58 7.61 -7.96
C PHE A 3 -38.62 6.40 -8.01
N PHE A 4 -38.60 5.66 -9.13
CA PHE A 4 -37.77 4.46 -9.29
C PHE A 4 -36.26 4.77 -9.38
N CYS A 5 -35.87 5.91 -9.98
CA CYS A 5 -34.45 6.31 -10.04
C CYS A 5 -33.88 6.67 -8.66
N VAL A 6 -34.69 7.30 -7.80
CA VAL A 6 -34.26 7.73 -6.46
C VAL A 6 -34.03 6.52 -5.55
N SER A 7 -34.88 5.48 -5.63
CA SER A 7 -34.68 4.25 -4.87
C SER A 7 -33.45 3.45 -5.31
N ILE A 8 -33.11 3.46 -6.60
CA ILE A 8 -31.89 2.80 -7.12
C ILE A 8 -30.63 3.55 -6.66
N LEU A 9 -30.66 4.88 -6.65
CA LEU A 9 -29.53 5.71 -6.17
C LEU A 9 -29.28 5.56 -4.66
N ILE A 10 -30.33 5.48 -3.85
CA ILE A 10 -30.20 5.28 -2.39
C ILE A 10 -29.69 3.87 -2.07
N GLY A 11 -30.11 2.85 -2.83
CA GLY A 11 -29.60 1.49 -2.70
C GLY A 11 -28.11 1.39 -3.05
N PHE A 12 -27.66 2.10 -4.09
CA PHE A 12 -26.24 2.12 -4.48
C PHE A 12 -25.34 2.83 -3.46
N LEU A 13 -25.86 3.86 -2.77
CA LEU A 13 -25.13 4.60 -1.73
C LEU A 13 -24.82 3.75 -0.48
N MET A 14 -25.68 2.78 -0.13
CA MET A 14 -25.42 1.89 1.02
C MET A 14 -24.40 0.79 0.72
N VAL A 15 -24.26 0.35 -0.54
CA VAL A 15 -23.29 -0.70 -0.90
C VAL A 15 -21.84 -0.20 -0.81
N VAL A 16 -21.62 1.12 -0.93
CA VAL A 16 -20.27 1.71 -0.85
C VAL A 16 -19.78 1.88 0.59
N ALA A 17 -20.66 1.79 1.59
CA ALA A 17 -20.30 2.03 2.99
C ALA A 17 -19.82 0.77 3.76
N VAL A 18 -19.62 -0.37 3.08
CA VAL A 18 -18.88 -1.51 3.65
C VAL A 18 -17.39 -1.33 3.36
N SER A 19 -16.81 -0.23 3.81
CA SER A 19 -15.38 -0.19 4.09
C SER A 19 -15.18 -1.00 5.37
N GLY A 20 -14.74 -2.25 5.22
CA GLY A 20 -14.39 -3.13 6.33
C GLY A 20 -13.48 -2.41 7.33
N ALA A 21 -13.56 -2.83 8.60
CA ALA A 21 -12.72 -2.27 9.67
C ALA A 21 -11.25 -2.19 9.22
N PRO A 22 -10.50 -1.14 9.63
CA PRO A 22 -9.09 -1.02 9.29
C PRO A 22 -8.36 -2.27 9.80
N LYS A 23 -7.55 -2.89 8.92
CA LYS A 23 -6.73 -4.03 9.30
C LYS A 23 -5.70 -3.60 10.33
N THR A 24 -5.35 -4.52 11.24
CA THR A 24 -4.24 -4.26 12.17
C THR A 24 -2.91 -4.31 11.44
N PHE A 25 -1.87 -3.71 12.04
CA PHE A 25 -0.50 -3.79 11.54
C PHE A 25 -0.06 -5.24 11.25
N GLU A 26 -0.40 -6.15 12.17
CA GLU A 26 -0.06 -7.56 12.09
C GLU A 26 -0.77 -8.25 10.92
N GLU A 27 -2.05 -7.95 10.69
CA GLU A 27 -2.82 -8.47 9.56
C GLU A 27 -2.28 -7.96 8.22
N ASN A 28 -1.84 -6.70 8.18
CA ASN A 28 -1.22 -6.11 7.01
C ASN A 28 0.14 -6.77 6.71
N VAL A 29 1.00 -6.95 7.73
CA VAL A 29 2.26 -7.69 7.59
C VAL A 29 2.02 -9.13 7.13
N ALA A 30 1.02 -9.82 7.69
CA ALA A 30 0.65 -11.18 7.28
C ALA A 30 0.16 -11.24 5.82
N THR A 31 -0.54 -10.21 5.35
CA THR A 31 -0.94 -10.07 3.95
C THR A 31 0.29 -9.89 3.07
N LEU A 32 1.22 -9.02 3.45
CA LEU A 32 2.45 -8.74 2.70
C LEU A 32 3.37 -9.96 2.61
N LYS A 33 3.40 -10.84 3.63
CA LYS A 33 4.17 -12.08 3.62
C LYS A 33 3.73 -13.05 2.51
N LYS A 34 2.48 -12.99 2.07
CA LYS A 34 1.95 -13.84 0.98
C LYS A 34 2.34 -13.37 -0.41
N VAL A 35 2.80 -12.12 -0.54
CA VAL A 35 3.20 -11.52 -1.83
C VAL A 35 4.50 -12.15 -2.33
N ASP A 36 4.49 -12.65 -3.56
CA ASP A 36 5.71 -13.10 -4.24
C ASP A 36 6.56 -11.89 -4.65
N LEU A 37 7.57 -11.59 -3.83
CA LEU A 37 8.49 -10.49 -4.06
C LEU A 37 9.22 -10.60 -5.40
N LYS A 38 9.56 -11.81 -5.85
CA LYS A 38 10.27 -12.00 -7.11
C LYS A 38 9.37 -11.65 -8.29
N ALA A 39 8.11 -12.08 -8.26
CA ALA A 39 7.14 -11.74 -9.29
C ALA A 39 6.91 -10.22 -9.40
N VAL A 40 6.86 -9.52 -8.26
CA VAL A 40 6.71 -8.05 -8.21
C VAL A 40 7.94 -7.36 -8.81
N LEU A 41 9.15 -7.77 -8.43
CA LEU A 41 10.39 -7.14 -8.91
C LEU A 41 10.67 -7.43 -10.39
N GLN A 42 10.26 -8.60 -10.90
CA GLN A 42 10.42 -8.95 -12.31
C GLN A 42 9.41 -8.26 -13.22
N ASN A 43 8.32 -7.70 -12.67
CA ASN A 43 7.28 -7.05 -13.43
C ASN A 43 7.14 -5.57 -13.04
N THR A 44 7.80 -4.71 -13.82
CA THR A 44 7.80 -3.26 -13.65
C THR A 44 6.40 -2.65 -13.58
N ARG A 45 5.40 -3.22 -14.28
CA ARG A 45 4.01 -2.73 -14.24
C ARG A 45 3.36 -3.02 -12.89
N ILE A 46 3.58 -4.21 -12.32
CA ILE A 46 3.07 -4.55 -10.99
C ILE A 46 3.75 -3.67 -9.96
N MET A 47 5.08 -3.54 -10.01
CA MET A 47 5.82 -2.69 -9.08
C MET A 47 5.33 -1.23 -9.14
N ARG A 48 5.13 -0.68 -10.34
CA ARG A 48 4.60 0.68 -10.50
C ARG A 48 3.25 0.86 -9.81
N ALA A 49 2.35 -0.13 -9.89
CA ALA A 49 1.07 -0.06 -9.19
C ALA A 49 1.21 -0.01 -7.66
N TYR A 50 2.22 -0.67 -7.07
CA TYR A 50 2.52 -0.52 -5.64
C TYR A 50 2.98 0.91 -5.33
N VAL A 51 3.90 1.48 -6.14
CA VAL A 51 4.36 2.86 -5.96
C VAL A 51 3.19 3.84 -6.08
N ASP A 52 2.34 3.69 -7.10
CA ASP A 52 1.18 4.54 -7.33
C ASP A 52 0.19 4.51 -6.17
N CYS A 53 0.00 3.35 -5.54
CA CYS A 53 -0.85 3.25 -4.36
C CYS A 53 -0.23 3.98 -3.16
N VAL A 54 1.06 3.75 -2.90
CA VAL A 54 1.78 4.36 -1.77
C VAL A 54 1.84 5.89 -1.92
N VAL A 55 2.26 6.38 -3.09
CA VAL A 55 2.53 7.81 -3.35
C VAL A 55 1.26 8.58 -3.73
N HIS A 56 0.44 8.02 -4.62
CA HIS A 56 -0.68 8.75 -5.23
C HIS A 56 -2.06 8.27 -4.77
N ASN A 57 -2.13 7.20 -3.98
CA ASN A 57 -3.40 6.56 -3.59
C ASN A 57 -4.25 6.09 -4.78
N THR A 58 -3.60 5.66 -5.87
CA THR A 58 -4.27 5.15 -7.06
C THR A 58 -3.89 3.69 -7.31
N HIS A 59 -4.75 2.95 -8.01
CA HIS A 59 -4.50 1.54 -8.36
C HIS A 59 -4.20 0.60 -7.17
N CYS A 60 -4.75 0.94 -5.99
CA CYS A 60 -4.54 0.15 -4.78
C CYS A 60 -5.25 -1.22 -4.84
N THR A 61 -4.47 -2.28 -4.66
CA THR A 61 -4.94 -3.63 -4.36
C THR A 61 -4.94 -3.87 -2.84
N PRO A 62 -5.60 -4.92 -2.33
CA PRO A 62 -5.53 -5.24 -0.90
C PRO A 62 -4.09 -5.37 -0.36
N GLU A 63 -3.15 -5.80 -1.21
CA GLU A 63 -1.74 -5.95 -0.87
C GLU A 63 -0.99 -4.62 -0.86
N SER A 64 -1.21 -3.76 -1.86
CA SER A 64 -0.55 -2.45 -1.89
C SER A 64 -1.14 -1.48 -0.86
N THR A 65 -2.43 -1.62 -0.52
CA THR A 65 -3.05 -0.91 0.60
C THR A 65 -2.42 -1.35 1.91
N ALA A 66 -2.27 -2.66 2.14
CA ALA A 66 -1.58 -3.18 3.31
C ALA A 66 -0.14 -2.65 3.39
N LEU A 67 0.57 -2.57 2.26
CA LEU A 67 1.91 -1.98 2.21
C LEU A 67 1.90 -0.52 2.65
N LYS A 68 0.99 0.29 2.11
CA LYS A 68 0.88 1.71 2.44
C LYS A 68 0.57 1.94 3.92
N GLU A 69 -0.38 1.20 4.47
CA GLU A 69 -0.77 1.30 5.88
C GLU A 69 0.37 0.86 6.81
N SER A 70 0.97 -0.31 6.55
CA SER A 70 2.13 -0.79 7.29
C SER A 70 3.34 0.12 7.16
N TRP A 71 3.54 0.75 6.00
CA TRP A 71 4.61 1.71 5.79
C TRP A 71 4.46 2.90 6.73
N LYS A 72 3.25 3.49 6.81
CA LYS A 72 2.98 4.62 7.68
C LYS A 72 3.20 4.23 9.14
N GLU A 73 2.64 3.11 9.57
CA GLU A 73 2.73 2.65 10.95
C GLU A 73 4.15 2.23 11.36
N GLY A 74 4.87 1.53 10.47
CA GLY A 74 6.24 1.10 10.69
C GLY A 74 7.22 2.25 10.89
N LEU A 75 6.98 3.41 10.24
CA LEU A 75 7.76 4.62 10.46
C LEU A 75 7.45 5.29 11.80
N ASP A 76 6.20 5.25 12.28
CA ASP A 76 5.85 5.81 13.60
C ASP A 76 6.39 4.95 14.75
N GLN A 77 6.33 3.64 14.59
CA GLN A 77 6.62 2.67 15.65
C GLN A 77 8.05 2.11 15.58
N GLY A 78 8.82 2.46 14.56
CA GLY A 78 10.20 1.99 14.39
C GLY A 78 10.32 0.48 14.07
N CYS A 79 9.24 -0.15 13.59
CA CYS A 79 9.22 -1.57 13.20
C CYS A 79 9.74 -2.54 14.29
N ALA A 80 9.39 -2.31 15.56
CA ALA A 80 9.86 -3.14 16.67
C ALA A 80 9.27 -4.57 16.64
N ASP A 81 7.95 -4.70 16.42
CA ASP A 81 7.20 -5.94 16.22
C ASP A 81 5.91 -5.63 15.43
N PRO A 82 5.43 -6.48 14.49
CA PRO A 82 5.88 -7.81 14.11
C PRO A 82 6.78 -7.81 12.84
N CYS A 83 7.60 -6.77 12.65
CA CYS A 83 8.58 -6.73 11.56
C CYS A 83 9.75 -7.68 11.82
N ASP A 84 9.56 -8.96 11.51
CA ASP A 84 10.63 -9.95 11.59
C ASP A 84 11.80 -9.67 10.62
N GLU A 85 12.87 -10.45 10.76
CA GLU A 85 14.06 -10.34 9.92
C GLU A 85 13.79 -10.59 8.43
N GLU A 86 12.74 -11.34 8.09
CA GLU A 86 12.34 -11.57 6.71
C GLU A 86 11.69 -10.32 6.10
N ALA A 87 10.77 -9.68 6.82
CA ALA A 87 10.16 -8.44 6.41
C ALA A 87 11.22 -7.34 6.20
N LYS A 88 12.19 -7.22 7.12
CA LYS A 88 13.32 -6.28 6.97
C LYS A 88 14.14 -6.56 5.72
N LYS A 89 14.50 -7.82 5.45
CA LYS A 89 15.22 -8.21 4.23
C LYS A 89 14.42 -7.90 2.96
N ARG A 90 13.11 -8.16 2.97
CA ARG A 90 12.24 -7.85 1.82
C ARG A 90 12.21 -6.35 1.53
N VAL A 91 12.07 -5.51 2.57
CA VAL A 91 12.14 -4.05 2.43
C VAL A 91 13.50 -3.60 1.90
N GLN A 92 14.61 -4.15 2.41
CA GLN A 92 15.97 -3.83 1.91
C GLN A 92 16.14 -4.16 0.43
N ILE A 93 15.64 -5.30 -0.03
CA ILE A 93 15.71 -5.69 -1.45
C ILE A 93 14.91 -4.71 -2.32
N ILE A 94 13.69 -4.37 -1.91
CA ILE A 94 12.83 -3.41 -2.65
C ILE A 94 13.50 -2.03 -2.67
N ALA A 95 13.96 -1.54 -1.52
CA ALA A 95 14.61 -0.24 -1.41
C ALA A 95 15.85 -0.17 -2.30
N LYS A 96 16.68 -1.23 -2.31
CA LYS A 96 17.85 -1.31 -3.19
C LYS A 96 17.44 -1.27 -4.66
N TYR A 97 16.45 -2.07 -5.06
CA TYR A 97 15.96 -2.11 -6.44
C TYR A 97 15.44 -0.73 -6.89
N VAL A 98 14.61 -0.09 -6.07
CA VAL A 98 14.06 1.23 -6.41
C VAL A 98 15.16 2.28 -6.49
N TYR A 99 16.13 2.25 -5.57
CA TYR A 99 17.26 3.18 -5.58
C TYR A 99 18.17 3.00 -6.80
N THR A 100 18.47 1.76 -7.22
CA THR A 100 19.42 1.51 -8.31
C THR A 100 18.78 1.50 -9.69
N GLU A 101 17.61 0.87 -9.83
CA GLU A 101 16.97 0.63 -11.13
C GLU A 101 15.88 1.66 -11.47
N GLN A 102 15.30 2.34 -10.46
CA GLN A 102 14.13 3.22 -10.64
C GLN A 102 14.27 4.56 -9.89
N PRO A 103 15.29 5.38 -10.24
CA PRO A 103 15.62 6.61 -9.51
C PRO A 103 14.49 7.65 -9.51
N GLU A 104 13.61 7.64 -10.52
CA GLU A 104 12.44 8.52 -10.55
C GLU A 104 11.41 8.12 -9.49
N TRP A 105 11.11 6.82 -9.37
CA TRP A 105 10.19 6.32 -8.35
C TRP A 105 10.75 6.51 -6.95
N TYR A 106 12.07 6.40 -6.78
CA TYR A 106 12.73 6.72 -5.52
C TYR A 106 12.43 8.16 -5.10
N LYS A 107 12.57 9.13 -6.01
CA LYS A 107 12.24 10.54 -5.73
C LYS A 107 10.77 10.71 -5.35
N GLU A 108 9.85 10.10 -6.10
CA GLU A 108 8.41 10.15 -5.79
C GLU A 108 8.10 9.63 -4.38
N ILE A 109 8.73 8.51 -3.99
CA ILE A 109 8.57 7.90 -2.67
C ILE A 109 9.14 8.78 -1.56
N ILE A 110 10.33 9.37 -1.74
CA ILE A 110 10.94 10.27 -0.76
C ILE A 110 10.10 11.55 -0.61
N GLU A 111 9.60 12.12 -1.70
CA GLU A 111 8.71 13.28 -1.63
C GLU A 111 7.40 12.96 -0.91
N ALA A 112 6.88 11.74 -1.03
CA ALA A 112 5.72 11.29 -0.26
C ALA A 112 6.03 11.15 1.23
N LEU A 113 7.21 10.62 1.58
CA LEU A 113 7.70 10.51 2.95
C LEU A 113 7.90 11.87 3.62
N ASP A 114 8.48 12.83 2.92
CA ASP A 114 8.73 14.19 3.44
C ASP A 114 7.41 14.91 3.73
N LYS A 115 6.38 14.72 2.89
CA LYS A 115 5.03 15.25 3.14
C LYS A 115 4.42 14.71 4.43
N ASP A 116 4.74 13.46 4.80
CA ASP A 116 4.34 12.85 6.05
C ASP A 116 5.18 13.33 7.26
N LYS A 117 6.18 14.20 7.07
CA LYS A 117 7.07 14.79 8.10
C LYS A 117 7.80 13.77 8.97
N LYS A 118 8.19 12.62 8.40
CA LYS A 118 8.86 11.54 9.15
C LYS A 118 10.36 11.42 8.91
N ILE A 119 10.95 12.34 8.14
CA ILE A 119 12.38 12.45 7.87
C ILE A 119 12.78 13.92 7.98
#